data_AF-Q96WD3-F1
#
_entry.id   AF-Q96WD3-F1
#
_cell.length_a   1.000
_cell.length_b   1.000
_cell.length_c   1.000
_cell.angle_alpha   90.00
_cell.angle_beta   90.00
_cell.angle_gamma   90.00
#
_symmetry.space_group_name_H-M   'P 1'
#
loop_
_entity.id
_entity.type
_entity.pdbx_description
1 polymer ?
#
loop_
_entity_poly.entity_id
_entity_poly.type
_entity_poly.pdbx_seq_one_letter_code
_entity_poly.pdbx_strand_id
1 'polypeptide(L)' 'RQLLETVYEAFESAGATLEILRGSLTSVHVGVMTNDWANIQLRDPETIPQYTATGTANSILANRISYVFNLKGPSVT' A
#
# COMPACT_ATOMS: atom_id res chain seq x y z
N ARG A 1 -0.98 6.14 4.44
CA ARG A 1 0.38 6.61 4.77
C ARG A 1 0.96 5.85 5.96
N GLN A 2 0.29 5.86 7.11
CA GLN A 2 0.61 5.05 8.29
C GLN A 2 0.96 3.58 7.97
N LEU A 3 0.17 2.93 7.09
CA LEU A 3 0.41 1.54 6.69
C LEU A 3 1.83 1.25 6.18
N LEU A 4 2.44 2.16 5.41
CA LEU A 4 3.81 1.95 4.89
C LEU A 4 4.86 2.06 6.01
N GLU A 5 4.66 3.00 6.93
CA GLU A 5 5.53 3.23 8.08
C GLU A 5 5.47 2.01 9.02
N THR A 6 4.27 1.53 9.36
CA THR A 6 4.07 0.34 10.19
C THR A 6 4.65 -0.94 9.57
N VAL A 7 4.52 -1.13 8.25
CA VAL A 7 5.10 -2.29 7.57
C VAL A 7 6.64 -2.23 7.61
N TYR A 8 7.23 -1.06 7.44
CA TYR A 8 8.67 -0.88 7.58
C TYR A 8 9.14 -1.21 9.00
N GLU A 9 8.48 -0.67 10.02
CA GLU A 9 8.76 -0.97 11.43
C GLU A 9 8.62 -2.46 11.75
N ALA A 10 7.65 -3.15 11.14
CA ALA A 10 7.47 -4.59 11.29
C ALA A 10 8.65 -5.39 10.70
N PHE A 11 9.19 -4.98 9.55
CA PHE A 11 10.37 -5.62 8.97
C PHE A 11 11.61 -5.41 9.83
N GLU A 12 11.85 -4.19 10.30
CA GLU A 12 12.96 -3.87 11.23
C GLU A 12 12.83 -4.66 12.54
N SER A 13 11.62 -4.73 13.10
CA SER A 13 11.34 -5.51 14.32
C SER A 13 11.59 -7.01 14.14
N ALA A 14 11.41 -7.52 12.92
CA ALA A 14 11.72 -8.90 12.56
C ALA A 14 13.22 -9.14 12.27
N GLY A 15 14.06 -8.10 12.28
CA GLY A 15 15.47 -8.17 11.91
C GLY A 15 15.68 -8.42 10.41
N ALA A 16 14.66 -8.20 9.59
CA ALA A 16 14.72 -8.37 8.14
C ALA A 16 15.15 -7.05 7.49
N THR A 17 16.37 -6.99 6.97
CA THR A 17 16.82 -5.78 6.26
C THR A 17 16.11 -5.64 4.92
N LEU A 18 16.00 -4.39 4.45
CA LEU A 18 15.43 -4.09 3.14
C LEU A 18 16.20 -4.77 2.00
N GLU A 19 17.51 -5.00 2.12
CA GLU A 19 18.27 -5.71 1.08
C GLU A 19 17.80 -7.15 0.89
N ILE A 20 17.42 -7.85 1.97
CA ILE A 20 17.00 -9.25 1.92
C ILE A 20 15.60 -9.39 1.34
N LEU A 21 14.71 -8.43 1.63
CA LEU A 21 13.33 -8.43 1.17
C LEU A 21 13.20 -8.01 -0.30
N ARG A 22 14.14 -7.20 -0.79
CA ARG A 22 14.08 -6.64 -2.14
C ARG A 22 14.15 -7.74 -3.20
N GLY A 23 13.09 -7.88 -3.99
CA GLY A 23 13.02 -8.89 -5.07
C GLY A 23 12.59 -10.28 -4.62
N SER A 24 12.27 -10.48 -3.33
CA SER A 24 11.79 -11.76 -2.82
C SER A 24 10.37 -12.08 -3.32
N LEU A 25 9.99 -13.35 -3.25
CA LEU A 25 8.63 -13.82 -3.53
C LEU A 25 7.67 -13.62 -2.33
N THR A 26 7.89 -12.59 -1.51
CA THR A 26 7.02 -12.26 -0.37
C THR A 26 5.66 -11.77 -0.86
N SER A 27 4.58 -12.39 -0.39
CA SER A 27 3.22 -11.95 -0.66
C SER A 27 2.77 -10.85 0.30
N VAL A 28 1.83 -10.01 -0.14
CA VAL A 28 1.23 -8.93 0.64
C VAL A 28 -0.28 -9.10 0.65
N HIS A 29 -0.87 -9.18 1.84
CA HIS A 29 -2.31 -9.28 2.04
C HIS A 29 -2.76 -8.17 2.98
N VAL A 30 -3.65 -7.29 2.52
CA VAL A 30 -4.14 -6.15 3.31
C VAL A 30 -5.64 -6.24 3.50
N GLY A 31 -6.10 -6.45 4.73
CA GLY A 31 -7.53 -6.36 5.04
C GLY A 31 -7.97 -4.90 5.18
N VAL A 32 -8.99 -4.49 4.43
CA VAL A 32 -9.62 -3.17 4.57
C VAL A 32 -11.13 -3.28 4.47
N MET A 33 -11.85 -2.55 5.32
CA MET A 33 -13.31 -2.51 5.32
C MET A 33 -13.86 -1.20 4.77
N THR A 34 -13.20 -0.07 5.06
CA THR A 34 -13.70 1.26 4.72
C THR A 34 -12.79 1.94 3.69
N ASN A 35 -13.39 2.80 2.86
CA ASN A 35 -12.66 3.62 1.89
C ASN A 35 -13.11 5.08 1.95
N ASP A 36 -13.17 5.61 3.17
CA ASP A 36 -13.70 6.95 3.45
C ASP A 36 -12.90 8.04 2.74
N TRP A 37 -11.58 7.84 2.61
CA TRP A 37 -10.71 8.78 1.91
C TRP A 37 -11.01 8.90 0.41
N ALA A 38 -11.30 7.78 -0.26
CA ALA A 38 -11.74 7.86 -1.66
C ALA A 38 -13.07 8.60 -1.78
N ASN A 39 -14.03 8.32 -0.88
CA ASN A 39 -15.34 8.99 -0.89
C ASN A 39 -15.21 10.50 -0.68
N ILE A 40 -14.34 10.94 0.22
CA ILE A 40 -14.10 12.37 0.47
C ILE A 40 -13.45 13.02 -0.76
N GLN A 41 -12.47 12.37 -1.39
CA GLN A 41 -11.76 12.93 -2.55
C GLN A 41 -12.59 12.95 -3.83
N LEU A 42 -13.55 12.03 -3.97
CA LEU A 42 -14.45 11.96 -5.13
C LEU A 42 -15.73 12.79 -4.96
N ARG A 43 -15.89 13.50 -3.84
CA ARG A 43 -17.12 14.22 -3.52
C ARG A 43 -17.44 15.34 -4.50
N ASP A 44 -16.43 16.02 -5.03
CA ASP A 44 -16.58 17.13 -5.96
C ASP A 44 -15.87 16.83 -7.29
N PRO A 45 -16.63 16.52 -8.36
CA PRO A 45 -16.09 16.16 -9.67
C PRO A 45 -15.18 17.21 -10.32
N GLU A 46 -15.38 18.50 -10.01
CA GLU A 46 -14.62 19.59 -10.65
C GLU A 46 -13.23 19.77 -10.02
N THR A 47 -13.02 19.27 -8.80
CA THR A 47 -11.77 19.44 -8.04
C THR A 47 -10.97 18.15 -7.85
N ILE A 48 -11.37 17.05 -8.51
CA ILE A 48 -10.70 15.74 -8.36
C ILE A 48 -9.23 15.80 -8.84
N PRO A 49 -8.25 15.54 -7.95
CA PRO A 49 -6.85 15.45 -8.36
C PRO A 49 -6.60 14.26 -9.29
N GLN A 50 -5.71 14.43 -10.28
CA GLN A 50 -5.38 13.39 -11.27
C GLN A 50 -4.85 12.07 -10.67
N TYR A 51 -4.20 12.13 -9.51
CA TYR A 51 -3.61 10.96 -8.84
C TYR A 51 -4.54 10.32 -7.79
N THR A 52 -5.81 10.71 -7.73
CA THR A 52 -6.77 10.17 -6.75
C THR A 52 -6.91 8.65 -6.90
N ALA A 53 -7.09 8.17 -8.13
CA ALA A 53 -7.25 6.73 -8.40
C ALA A 53 -6.05 5.90 -7.91
N THR A 54 -4.82 6.35 -8.15
CA THR A 54 -3.62 5.65 -7.69
C THR A 54 -3.31 5.91 -6.22
N GLY A 55 -3.99 6.86 -5.56
CA GLY A 55 -3.79 7.24 -4.17
C GLY A 55 -4.72 6.53 -3.19
N THR A 56 -5.98 6.27 -3.58
CA THR A 56 -7.04 5.80 -2.66
C THR A 56 -7.80 4.56 -3.13
N ALA A 57 -7.51 4.00 -4.30
CA ALA A 57 -8.10 2.71 -4.67
C ALA A 57 -7.66 1.61 -3.69
N ASN A 58 -8.58 0.71 -3.30
CA ASN A 58 -8.30 -0.34 -2.30
C ASN A 58 -7.11 -1.21 -2.70
N SER A 59 -7.02 -1.62 -3.97
CA SER A 59 -5.91 -2.43 -4.48
C SER A 59 -4.54 -1.77 -4.33
N ILE A 60 -4.48 -0.43 -4.25
CA ILE A 60 -3.24 0.31 -4.04
C ILE A 60 -2.68 0.06 -2.64
N LEU A 61 -3.49 -0.26 -1.64
CA LEU A 61 -3.02 -0.48 -0.28
C LEU A 61 -1.97 -1.60 -0.25
N ALA A 62 -2.28 -2.76 -0.83
CA ALA A 62 -1.33 -3.86 -0.95
C ALA A 62 -0.27 -3.58 -2.03
N ASN A 63 -0.68 -3.12 -3.22
CA ASN A 63 0.24 -2.93 -4.35
C ASN A 63 1.33 -1.89 -4.06
N ARG A 64 1.04 -0.86 -3.28
CA ARG A 64 2.01 0.18 -2.91
C ARG A 64 3.06 -0.35 -1.95
N ILE A 65 2.71 -1.27 -1.05
CA ILE A 65 3.68 -1.98 -0.21
C ILE A 65 4.59 -2.82 -1.12
N SER A 66 4.00 -3.66 -1.98
CA SER A 66 4.77 -4.49 -2.92
C SER A 66 5.69 -3.65 -3.81
N TYR A 67 5.23 -2.49 -4.26
CA TYR A 67 6.01 -1.56 -5.09
C TYR A 67 7.17 -0.92 -4.32
N VAL A 68 6.91 -0.33 -3.14
CA VAL A 68 7.93 0.40 -2.36
C VAL A 68 9.05 -0.53 -1.88
N PHE A 69 8.70 -1.73 -1.41
CA PHE A 69 9.68 -2.70 -0.90
C PHE A 69 10.18 -3.68 -1.99
N ASN A 70 9.74 -3.51 -3.25
CA ASN A 70 10.08 -4.35 -4.39
C ASN A 70 9.80 -5.86 -4.16
N LEU A 71 8.68 -6.18 -3.53
CA LEU A 71 8.23 -7.55 -3.29
C LEU A 71 7.58 -8.09 -4.58
N LYS A 72 7.88 -9.34 -4.94
CA LYS A 72 7.46 -9.97 -6.20
C LYS A 72 6.42 -11.07 -6.03
N GLY A 73 6.00 -11.35 -4.80
CA GLY A 73 4.89 -12.25 -4.53
C GLY A 73 3.52 -11.62 -4.83
N PRO A 74 2.43 -12.40 -4.70
CA PRO A 74 1.06 -11.91 -4.86
C PRO A 74 0.75 -10.70 -3.95
N SER A 75 -0.03 -9.76 -4.46
CA SER A 75 -0.48 -8.58 -3.71
C SER A 75 -2.01 -8.49 -3.75
N VAL A 76 -2.66 -8.61 -2.60
CA VAL A 76 -4.11 -8.77 -2.48
C VAL A 76 -4.65 -7.84 -1.39
N THR A 77 -5.79 -7.22 -1.66
CA THR A 77 -6.55 -6.39 -0.72
C THR A 77 -7.95 -6.97 -0.58
#